data_AF-G0QXG0-F1
#
_entry.id   AF-G0QXG0-F1
#
_cell.length_a   1.000
_cell.length_b   1.000
_cell.length_c   1.000
_cell.angle_alpha   90.00
_cell.angle_beta   90.00
_cell.angle_gamma   90.00
#
_symmetry.space_group_name_H-M   'P 1'
#
loop_
_entity.id
_entity.type
_entity.pdbx_description
1 polymer ?
#
loop_
_entity_poly.entity_id
_entity_poly.type
_entity_poly.pdbx_seq_one_letter_code
_entity_poly.pdbx_strand_id
1 'polypeptide(L)'
;MLPSGNDASVVLAENFGCLIYFESIGQSKLFEEIHSVDVTEDAYISDYLQLFLQQMNNLCNDFGLKNTKFSNPHGMNNKNNYSTSLDVAKLTFQCLKNEEFRKICSTKSYQATIKFVELNDKVTERNIIWENTNKLLDKGFKGVKTGITNIAGACLSSWYVDFLDEFNKNEQANLIIVVLGSLNQDSRFEDTVKLADWYTLKLKEKYYENYNDH
;
A
#
# COMPACT_ATOMS: atom_id res chain seq x y z
N MET A 1 -12.92 3.21 19.03
CA MET A 1 -11.65 3.57 18.34
C MET A 1 -11.48 2.53 17.25
N LEU A 2 -11.77 2.81 15.99
CA LEU A 2 -11.62 1.78 14.96
C LEU A 2 -10.14 1.64 14.61
N PRO A 3 -9.55 0.43 14.72
CA PRO A 3 -8.24 0.13 14.15
C PRO A 3 -8.39 -0.08 12.64
N SER A 4 -9.00 0.88 11.94
CA SER A 4 -9.83 0.62 10.75
C SER A 4 -9.08 0.10 9.52
N GLY A 5 -7.74 0.14 9.51
CA GLY A 5 -6.94 -0.44 8.43
C GLY A 5 -6.84 -1.97 8.49
N ASN A 6 -6.72 -2.53 9.69
CA ASN A 6 -6.55 -3.98 9.85
C ASN A 6 -7.86 -4.71 9.53
N ASP A 7 -8.96 -4.26 10.14
CA ASP A 7 -10.29 -4.83 9.90
C ASP A 7 -10.67 -4.71 8.43
N ALA A 8 -10.43 -3.55 7.80
CA ALA A 8 -10.68 -3.37 6.37
C ALA A 8 -9.84 -4.33 5.52
N SER A 9 -8.57 -4.57 5.86
CA SER A 9 -7.74 -5.51 5.10
C SER A 9 -8.23 -6.96 5.21
N VAL A 10 -8.80 -7.36 6.36
CA VAL A 10 -9.39 -8.67 6.57
C VAL A 10 -10.66 -8.80 5.73
N VAL A 11 -11.55 -7.82 5.81
CA VAL A 11 -12.79 -7.79 5.01
C VAL A 11 -12.47 -7.85 3.51
N LEU A 12 -11.50 -7.07 3.04
CA LEU A 12 -11.07 -7.13 1.64
C LEU A 12 -10.52 -8.52 1.28
N ALA A 13 -9.68 -9.10 2.14
CA ALA A 13 -9.13 -10.43 1.91
C ALA A 13 -10.21 -11.51 1.83
N GLU A 14 -11.22 -11.45 2.70
CA GLU A 14 -12.35 -12.38 2.70
C GLU A 14 -13.19 -12.24 1.42
N ASN A 15 -13.53 -11.01 1.03
CA ASN A 15 -14.35 -10.74 -0.15
C ASN A 15 -13.62 -11.10 -1.46
N PHE A 16 -12.34 -10.74 -1.59
CA PHE A 16 -11.55 -11.13 -2.75
C PHE A 16 -11.22 -12.63 -2.75
N GLY A 17 -11.05 -13.24 -1.58
CA GLY A 17 -10.92 -14.68 -1.44
C GLY A 17 -12.16 -15.44 -1.94
N CYS A 18 -13.34 -14.93 -1.60
CA CYS A 18 -14.62 -15.42 -2.10
C CYS A 18 -14.72 -15.28 -3.63
N LEU A 19 -14.31 -14.13 -4.18
CA LEU A 19 -14.23 -13.94 -5.64
C LEU A 19 -13.31 -14.97 -6.31
N ILE A 20 -12.10 -15.16 -5.78
CA ILE A 20 -11.12 -16.15 -6.27
C ILE A 20 -11.72 -17.57 -6.27
N TYR A 21 -12.46 -17.92 -5.20
CA TYR A 21 -13.15 -19.20 -5.12
C TYR A 21 -14.16 -19.37 -6.25
N PHE A 22 -15.08 -18.42 -6.44
CA PHE A 22 -16.10 -18.50 -7.48
C PHE A 22 -15.52 -18.49 -8.90
N GLU A 23 -14.43 -17.74 -9.13
CA GLU A 23 -13.67 -17.79 -10.38
C GLU A 23 -13.10 -19.20 -10.63
N SER A 24 -12.54 -19.84 -9.61
CA SER A 24 -11.91 -21.16 -9.73
C SER A 24 -12.87 -22.28 -10.14
N ILE A 25 -14.16 -22.15 -9.81
CA ILE A 25 -15.22 -23.11 -10.17
C ILE A 25 -16.03 -22.68 -11.41
N GLY A 26 -15.61 -21.62 -12.11
CA GLY A 26 -16.27 -21.11 -13.31
C GLY A 26 -17.62 -20.42 -13.06
N GLN A 27 -17.85 -19.95 -11.82
CA GLN A 27 -19.10 -19.36 -11.36
C GLN A 27 -18.95 -17.87 -11.00
N SER A 28 -18.04 -17.16 -11.65
CA SER A 28 -17.78 -15.73 -11.37
C SER A 28 -19.03 -14.84 -11.49
N LYS A 29 -20.03 -15.22 -12.30
CA LYS A 29 -21.30 -14.50 -12.42
C LYS A 29 -22.14 -14.51 -11.13
N LEU A 30 -22.02 -15.55 -10.29
CA LEU A 30 -22.71 -15.57 -8.99
C LEU A 30 -22.19 -14.47 -8.07
N PHE A 31 -20.96 -14.00 -8.24
CA PHE A 31 -20.44 -12.87 -7.45
C PHE A 31 -21.20 -11.57 -7.73
N GLU A 32 -21.64 -11.34 -8.97
CA GLU A 32 -22.41 -10.13 -9.32
C GLU A 32 -23.79 -10.11 -8.63
N GLU A 33 -24.31 -11.29 -8.25
CA GLU A 33 -25.57 -11.46 -7.53
C GLU A 33 -25.40 -11.43 -6.00
N ILE A 34 -24.16 -11.52 -5.50
CA ILE A 34 -23.86 -11.41 -4.07
C ILE A 34 -23.82 -9.94 -3.67
N HIS A 35 -24.94 -9.46 -3.13
CA HIS A 35 -25.06 -8.09 -2.62
C HIS A 35 -24.35 -7.87 -1.26
N SER A 36 -24.17 -8.95 -0.50
CA SER A 36 -23.40 -8.99 0.75
C SER A 36 -23.03 -10.44 1.07
N VAL A 37 -21.75 -10.70 1.33
CA VAL A 37 -21.34 -11.95 2.00
C VAL A 37 -21.65 -11.76 3.47
N ASP A 38 -22.63 -12.50 4.01
CA ASP A 38 -22.81 -12.54 5.46
C ASP A 38 -21.69 -13.39 6.07
N VAL A 39 -20.58 -12.71 6.35
CA VAL A 39 -19.38 -13.26 7.00
C VAL A 39 -19.63 -13.68 8.45
N THR A 40 -20.88 -13.72 8.95
CA THR A 40 -21.16 -14.35 10.25
C THR A 40 -21.73 -15.76 10.11
N GLU A 41 -22.32 -16.09 8.98
CA GLU A 41 -22.95 -17.39 8.72
C GLU A 41 -22.21 -18.24 7.67
N ASP A 42 -21.27 -17.66 6.93
CA ASP A 42 -20.52 -18.39 5.90
C ASP A 42 -19.46 -19.32 6.52
N ALA A 43 -19.70 -20.64 6.38
CA ALA A 43 -18.79 -21.66 6.91
C ALA A 43 -17.38 -21.63 6.27
N TYR A 44 -17.20 -20.93 5.15
CA TYR A 44 -15.96 -20.91 4.36
C TYR A 44 -15.09 -19.65 4.56
N ILE A 45 -15.44 -18.74 5.47
CA ILE A 45 -14.67 -17.48 5.67
C ILE A 45 -13.17 -17.73 5.87
N SER A 46 -12.84 -18.75 6.67
CA SER A 46 -11.45 -19.12 6.89
C SER A 46 -10.77 -19.57 5.59
N ASP A 47 -11.48 -20.32 4.75
CA ASP A 47 -10.98 -20.80 3.46
C ASP A 47 -10.78 -19.64 2.47
N TYR A 48 -11.71 -18.68 2.41
CA TYR A 48 -11.55 -17.49 1.56
C TYR A 48 -10.34 -16.66 1.95
N LEU A 49 -10.13 -16.44 3.25
CA LEU A 49 -8.94 -15.75 3.74
C LEU A 49 -7.66 -16.50 3.32
N GLN A 50 -7.65 -17.84 3.39
CA GLN A 50 -6.51 -18.65 2.93
C GLN A 50 -6.29 -18.53 1.42
N LEU A 51 -7.36 -18.53 0.60
CA LEU A 51 -7.25 -18.35 -0.85
C LEU A 51 -6.64 -16.99 -1.21
N PHE A 52 -7.05 -15.93 -0.52
CA PHE A 52 -6.44 -14.61 -0.69
C PHE A 52 -4.95 -14.61 -0.32
N LEU A 53 -4.59 -15.21 0.82
CA LEU A 53 -3.19 -15.31 1.25
C LEU A 53 -2.34 -16.17 0.30
N GLN A 54 -2.91 -17.23 -0.26
CA GLN A 54 -2.26 -18.01 -1.31
C GLN A 54 -1.98 -17.11 -2.51
N GLN A 55 -2.94 -16.30 -2.93
CA GLN A 55 -2.75 -15.41 -4.06
C GLN A 55 -1.75 -14.28 -3.79
N MET A 56 -1.70 -13.72 -2.59
CA MET A 56 -0.65 -12.78 -2.18
C MET A 56 0.75 -13.39 -2.35
N ASN A 57 0.92 -14.66 -1.97
CA ASN A 57 2.20 -15.35 -2.09
C ASN A 57 2.51 -15.84 -3.52
N ASN A 58 1.50 -16.14 -4.33
CA ASN A 58 1.69 -16.39 -5.76
C ASN A 58 2.26 -15.15 -6.47
N LEU A 59 1.71 -13.97 -6.16
CA LEU A 59 2.23 -12.70 -6.68
C LEU A 59 3.68 -12.43 -6.24
N CYS A 60 4.08 -12.88 -5.04
CA CYS A 60 5.49 -12.82 -4.65
C CYS A 60 6.39 -13.59 -5.63
N ASN A 61 5.95 -14.77 -6.09
CA ASN A 61 6.70 -15.55 -7.07
C ASN A 61 6.73 -14.84 -8.43
N ASP A 62 5.58 -14.38 -8.91
CA ASP A 62 5.44 -13.71 -10.21
C ASP A 62 6.28 -12.44 -10.29
N PHE A 63 6.39 -11.69 -9.17
CA PHE A 63 7.18 -10.46 -9.09
C PHE A 63 8.63 -10.68 -8.66
N GLY A 64 9.04 -11.93 -8.40
CA GLY A 64 10.40 -12.27 -7.99
C GLY A 64 10.80 -11.70 -6.62
N LEU A 65 9.84 -11.69 -5.68
CA LEU A 65 9.98 -11.27 -4.27
C LEU A 65 10.51 -12.44 -3.43
N LYS A 66 11.76 -12.83 -3.65
CA LYS A 66 12.35 -14.09 -3.16
C LYS A 66 12.44 -14.21 -1.64
N ASN A 67 12.41 -13.09 -0.93
CA ASN A 67 12.58 -13.02 0.52
C ASN A 67 11.32 -12.44 1.18
N THR A 68 10.15 -12.73 0.61
CA THR A 68 8.86 -12.25 1.11
C THR A 68 7.88 -13.41 1.27
N LYS A 69 7.20 -13.43 2.42
CA LYS A 69 6.08 -14.32 2.68
C LYS A 69 5.02 -13.57 3.47
N PHE A 70 3.79 -13.60 3.00
CA PHE A 70 2.63 -13.06 3.70
C PHE A 70 1.93 -14.17 4.46
N SER A 71 1.63 -13.92 5.73
CA SER A 71 0.85 -14.86 6.55
C SER A 71 -0.43 -14.24 7.11
N ASN A 72 -0.68 -12.96 6.82
CA ASN A 72 -1.90 -12.24 7.10
C ASN A 72 -1.98 -11.00 6.17
N PRO A 73 -3.18 -10.43 5.94
CA PRO A 73 -3.34 -9.31 5.00
C PRO A 73 -3.02 -7.93 5.62
N HIS A 74 -2.93 -7.83 6.95
CA HIS A 74 -2.77 -6.55 7.67
C HIS A 74 -1.32 -6.23 8.10
N GLY A 75 -0.43 -7.21 8.09
CA GLY A 75 0.96 -7.05 8.55
C GLY A 75 1.15 -7.07 10.08
N MET A 76 0.20 -7.62 10.85
CA MET A 76 0.44 -7.82 12.29
C MET A 76 1.45 -8.94 12.50
N ASN A 77 2.07 -8.92 13.68
CA ASN A 77 3.17 -9.81 14.05
C ASN A 77 2.82 -11.29 13.82
N ASN A 78 3.56 -11.93 12.92
CA ASN A 78 3.59 -13.37 12.75
C ASN A 78 5.00 -13.71 12.25
N LYS A 79 5.63 -14.76 12.81
CA LYS A 79 6.99 -15.17 12.42
C LYS A 79 7.10 -15.56 10.93
N ASN A 80 6.00 -15.98 10.33
CA ASN A 80 5.91 -16.33 8.92
C ASN A 80 5.52 -15.14 8.02
N ASN A 81 5.35 -13.94 8.58
CA ASN A 81 5.08 -12.71 7.84
C ASN A 81 6.32 -11.83 7.80
N TYR A 82 7.04 -11.83 6.67
CA TYR A 82 8.29 -11.11 6.52
C TYR A 82 8.51 -10.63 5.08
N SER A 83 9.39 -9.64 4.94
CA SER A 83 9.86 -9.14 3.65
C SER A 83 11.23 -8.49 3.82
N THR A 84 11.79 -7.94 2.73
CA THR A 84 13.04 -7.16 2.72
C THR A 84 12.79 -5.81 2.05
N SER A 85 13.67 -4.82 2.29
CA SER A 85 13.53 -3.50 1.67
C SER A 85 13.53 -3.57 0.14
N LEU A 86 14.36 -4.45 -0.43
CA LEU A 86 14.42 -4.68 -1.88
C LEU A 86 13.12 -5.28 -2.43
N ASP A 87 12.55 -6.28 -1.77
CA ASP A 87 11.31 -6.89 -2.24
C ASP A 87 10.11 -5.94 -2.09
N VAL A 88 10.04 -5.18 -0.99
CA VAL A 88 9.04 -4.12 -0.84
C VAL A 88 9.20 -3.06 -1.94
N ALA A 89 10.43 -2.69 -2.30
CA ALA A 89 10.66 -1.73 -3.38
C ALA A 89 10.17 -2.26 -4.74
N LYS A 90 10.41 -3.54 -5.04
CA LYS A 90 9.88 -4.20 -6.24
C LYS A 90 8.37 -4.29 -6.23
N LEU A 91 7.76 -4.64 -5.10
CA LEU A 91 6.31 -4.67 -4.96
C LEU A 91 5.71 -3.29 -5.21
N THR A 92 6.26 -2.26 -4.57
CA THR A 92 5.88 -0.86 -4.79
C THR A 92 6.01 -0.48 -6.26
N PHE A 93 7.09 -0.89 -6.94
CA PHE A 93 7.26 -0.65 -8.37
C PHE A 93 6.13 -1.27 -9.21
N GLN A 94 5.72 -2.51 -8.91
CA GLN A 94 4.61 -3.16 -9.60
C GLN A 94 3.29 -2.43 -9.34
N CYS A 95 3.00 -2.08 -8.08
CA CYS A 95 1.77 -1.35 -7.71
C CYS A 95 1.70 0.03 -8.38
N LEU A 96 2.82 0.75 -8.44
CA LEU A 96 2.90 2.07 -9.04
C LEU A 96 2.65 2.07 -10.55
N LYS A 97 2.57 0.93 -11.23
CA LYS A 97 2.13 0.87 -12.64
C LYS A 97 0.64 1.16 -12.79
N ASN A 98 -0.16 0.92 -11.76
CA ASN A 98 -1.59 1.18 -11.75
C ASN A 98 -1.89 2.65 -11.43
N GLU A 99 -2.61 3.34 -12.32
CA GLU A 99 -2.98 4.75 -12.17
C GLU A 99 -3.84 5.05 -10.95
N GLU A 100 -4.82 4.19 -10.67
CA GLU A 100 -5.71 4.35 -9.53
C GLU A 100 -4.93 4.18 -8.22
N PHE A 101 -4.00 3.23 -8.16
CA PHE A 101 -3.10 3.08 -7.01
C PHE A 101 -2.27 4.35 -6.77
N ARG A 102 -1.70 4.94 -7.83
CA ARG A 102 -0.96 6.22 -7.72
C ARG A 102 -1.85 7.33 -7.17
N LYS A 103 -3.08 7.45 -7.68
CA LYS A 103 -4.06 8.44 -7.24
C LYS A 103 -4.41 8.27 -5.76
N ILE A 104 -4.77 7.05 -5.34
CA ILE A 104 -5.08 6.70 -3.95
C ILE A 104 -3.91 7.06 -3.03
N CYS A 105 -2.69 6.64 -3.38
CA CYS A 105 -1.49 6.89 -2.59
C CYS A 105 -1.20 8.37 -2.35
N SER A 106 -1.44 9.19 -3.37
CA SER A 106 -1.17 10.64 -3.35
C SER A 106 -2.31 11.48 -2.76
N THR A 107 -3.45 10.87 -2.45
CA THR A 107 -4.61 11.56 -1.86
C THR A 107 -4.31 11.91 -0.40
N LYS A 108 -4.39 13.20 -0.06
CA LYS A 108 -4.11 13.71 1.30
C LYS A 108 -5.26 13.46 2.26
N SER A 109 -6.47 13.65 1.78
CA SER A 109 -7.68 13.40 2.55
C SER A 109 -8.79 12.89 1.64
N TYR A 110 -9.63 12.02 2.20
CA TYR A 110 -10.80 11.49 1.53
C TYR A 110 -12.02 11.66 2.44
N GLN A 111 -13.08 12.25 1.90
CA GLN A 111 -14.35 12.38 2.62
C GLN A 111 -15.27 11.24 2.16
N ALA A 112 -15.72 10.45 3.12
CA ALA A 112 -16.64 9.35 2.89
C ALA A 112 -17.94 9.60 3.66
N THR A 113 -19.08 9.33 3.03
CA THR A 113 -20.38 9.23 3.71
C THR A 113 -20.68 7.76 3.91
N ILE A 114 -20.62 7.31 5.16
CA ILE A 114 -20.94 5.93 5.53
C ILE A 114 -22.41 5.86 5.91
N LYS A 115 -23.14 4.95 5.28
CA LYS A 115 -24.54 4.64 5.62
C LYS A 115 -24.58 3.46 6.58
N PHE A 116 -25.35 3.60 7.65
CA PHE A 116 -25.64 2.55 8.61
C PHE A 116 -27.12 2.21 8.51
N VAL A 117 -27.43 0.92 8.47
CA VAL A 117 -28.80 0.43 8.65
C VAL A 117 -28.93 0.04 10.12
N GLU A 118 -29.75 0.76 10.86
CA GLU A 118 -30.07 0.43 12.25
C GLU A 118 -31.00 -0.80 12.32
N LEU A 119 -31.10 -1.43 13.50
CA LEU A 119 -31.93 -2.63 13.73
C LEU A 119 -33.43 -2.44 13.44
N ASN A 120 -33.88 -1.20 13.26
CA ASN A 120 -35.25 -0.80 12.93
C ASN A 120 -35.40 -0.34 11.47
N ASP A 121 -34.51 -0.78 10.57
CA ASP A 121 -34.44 -0.41 9.15
C ASP A 121 -34.22 1.09 8.88
N LYS A 122 -33.91 1.87 9.93
CA LYS A 122 -33.59 3.28 9.77
C LYS A 122 -32.18 3.42 9.20
N VAL A 123 -32.08 4.14 8.08
CA VAL A 123 -30.79 4.50 7.50
C VAL A 123 -30.28 5.78 8.16
N THR A 124 -29.10 5.72 8.78
CA THR A 124 -28.37 6.91 9.24
C THR A 124 -27.08 7.08 8.46
N GLU A 125 -26.64 8.33 8.32
CA GLU A 125 -25.44 8.68 7.59
C GLU A 125 -24.42 9.32 8.53
N ARG A 126 -23.15 8.97 8.35
CA ARG A 126 -22.02 9.61 9.02
C ARG A 126 -21.01 10.04 8.00
N ASN A 127 -20.68 11.33 8.00
CA ASN A 127 -19.53 11.82 7.26
C ASN A 127 -18.25 11.56 8.06
N ILE A 128 -17.27 10.94 7.41
CA ILE A 128 -15.95 10.66 7.98
C ILE A 128 -14.90 11.24 7.02
N ILE A 129 -13.85 11.81 7.61
CA ILE A 129 -12.66 12.24 6.88
C ILE A 129 -11.54 11.28 7.23
N TRP A 130 -10.92 10.70 6.21
CA TRP A 130 -9.70 9.92 6.35
C TRP A 130 -8.51 10.77 5.90
N GLU A 131 -7.53 10.91 6.78
CA GLU A 131 -6.31 11.66 6.51
C GLU A 131 -5.14 10.71 6.23
N ASN A 132 -4.32 11.06 5.26
CA ASN A 132 -3.16 10.27 4.91
C ASN A 132 -2.09 10.37 5.99
N THR A 133 -1.68 9.23 6.52
CA THR A 133 -0.64 9.16 7.57
C THR A 133 0.77 9.44 7.06
N ASN A 134 0.99 9.52 5.74
CA ASN A 134 2.28 9.88 5.18
C ASN A 134 2.52 11.40 5.28
N LYS A 135 3.32 11.79 6.27
CA LYS A 135 3.71 13.19 6.54
C LYS A 135 4.57 13.83 5.45
N LEU A 136 5.03 13.08 4.45
CA LEU A 136 5.91 13.57 3.38
C LEU A 136 5.18 14.05 2.14
N LEU A 137 3.86 13.83 2.03
CA LEU A 137 3.07 14.36 0.92
C LEU A 137 3.36 15.86 0.77
N ASP A 138 3.52 16.29 -0.49
CA ASP A 138 3.88 17.67 -0.92
C ASP A 138 5.35 18.08 -0.81
N LYS A 139 6.26 17.20 -0.39
CA LYS A 139 7.71 17.46 -0.39
C LYS A 139 8.45 16.69 -1.51
N GLY A 140 7.84 16.62 -2.69
CA GLY A 140 8.26 15.74 -3.78
C GLY A 140 7.78 14.28 -3.64
N PHE A 141 7.27 13.89 -2.46
CA PHE A 141 6.73 12.55 -2.23
C PHE A 141 5.27 12.42 -2.66
N LYS A 142 4.94 11.26 -3.23
CA LYS A 142 3.65 10.90 -3.83
C LYS A 142 2.94 9.74 -3.13
N GLY A 143 3.34 9.40 -1.90
CA GLY A 143 2.62 8.45 -1.04
C GLY A 143 3.26 7.07 -0.94
N VAL A 144 2.44 6.03 -1.08
CA VAL A 144 2.67 4.59 -0.81
C VAL A 144 2.19 4.16 0.58
N LYS A 145 3.05 3.89 1.57
CA LYS A 145 2.54 3.31 2.84
C LYS A 145 3.48 3.41 4.03
N THR A 146 2.92 3.82 5.17
CA THR A 146 3.52 3.72 6.51
C THR A 146 3.15 2.39 7.19
N GLY A 147 4.04 1.86 8.04
CA GLY A 147 3.75 0.69 8.88
C GLY A 147 4.46 0.79 10.23
N ILE A 148 3.86 0.22 11.28
CA ILE A 148 4.50 0.12 12.59
C ILE A 148 3.98 -1.10 13.37
N THR A 149 4.89 -1.89 13.91
CA THR A 149 4.60 -2.88 14.95
C THR A 149 5.74 -2.90 15.96
N ASN A 150 5.49 -3.46 17.15
CA ASN A 150 6.52 -3.58 18.19
C ASN A 150 7.76 -4.38 17.73
N ILE A 151 7.59 -5.31 16.78
CA ILE A 151 8.68 -6.19 16.31
C ILE A 151 9.33 -5.61 15.05
N ALA A 152 8.54 -5.05 14.13
CA ALA A 152 9.06 -4.52 12.87
C ALA A 152 9.65 -3.12 12.99
N GLY A 153 9.40 -2.40 14.10
CA GLY A 153 9.73 -0.99 14.23
C GLY A 153 8.89 -0.12 13.30
N ALA A 154 9.32 1.12 13.09
CA ALA A 154 8.64 2.04 12.18
C ALA A 154 9.18 1.86 10.75
N CYS A 155 8.30 1.60 9.80
CA CYS A 155 8.63 1.37 8.39
C CYS A 155 7.91 2.36 7.48
N LEU A 156 8.51 2.62 6.31
CA LEU A 156 7.96 3.47 5.26
C LEU A 156 8.42 2.98 3.88
N SER A 157 7.47 2.79 2.97
CA SER A 157 7.73 2.80 1.54
C SER A 157 7.22 4.12 0.98
N SER A 158 8.00 4.76 0.13
CA SER A 158 7.69 6.06 -0.46
C SER A 158 8.02 6.12 -1.95
N TRP A 159 7.18 6.81 -2.70
CA TRP A 159 7.44 7.20 -4.09
C TRP A 159 7.80 8.69 -4.12
N TYR A 160 8.97 9.03 -4.66
CA TYR A 160 9.49 10.40 -4.73
C TYR A 160 9.72 10.81 -6.18
N VAL A 161 9.28 12.02 -6.52
CA VAL A 161 9.48 12.63 -7.84
C VAL A 161 9.93 14.07 -7.67
N ASP A 162 11.10 14.41 -8.22
CA ASP A 162 11.62 15.77 -8.29
C ASP A 162 12.24 16.05 -9.67
N PHE A 163 12.21 17.30 -10.12
CA PHE A 163 12.80 17.71 -11.39
C PHE A 163 14.28 18.04 -11.19
N LEU A 164 15.14 17.54 -12.08
CA LEU A 164 16.59 17.81 -11.99
C LEU A 164 16.92 19.24 -12.42
N ASP A 165 16.14 19.79 -13.35
CA ASP A 165 16.23 21.17 -13.82
C ASP A 165 14.85 21.83 -13.70
N GLU A 166 14.79 22.93 -12.96
CA GLU A 166 13.55 23.69 -12.73
C GLU A 166 13.02 24.34 -14.03
N PHE A 167 13.91 24.61 -14.99
CA PHE A 167 13.58 25.20 -16.29
C PHE A 167 13.32 24.13 -17.35
N ASN A 168 13.93 22.95 -17.23
CA ASN A 168 13.76 21.81 -18.15
C ASN A 168 13.22 20.57 -17.43
N LYS A 169 11.88 20.46 -17.39
CA LYS A 169 11.15 19.42 -16.66
C LYS A 169 11.18 18.01 -17.28
N ASN A 170 11.96 17.82 -18.34
CA ASN A 170 12.06 16.53 -19.02
C ASN A 170 12.84 15.49 -18.20
N GLU A 171 13.78 15.94 -17.36
CA GLU A 171 14.61 15.06 -16.54
C GLU A 171 14.16 15.10 -15.06
N GLN A 172 13.96 13.92 -14.48
CA GLN A 172 13.39 13.76 -13.14
C GLN A 172 14.16 12.72 -12.32
N ALA A 173 14.39 13.04 -11.05
CA ALA A 173 14.58 12.02 -10.02
C ALA A 173 13.24 11.32 -9.78
N ASN A 174 13.14 10.03 -10.07
CA ASN A 174 11.95 9.22 -9.82
C ASN A 174 12.34 7.97 -9.04
N LEU A 175 12.07 7.97 -7.73
CA LEU A 175 12.65 7.04 -6.78
C LEU A 175 11.58 6.28 -5.99
N ILE A 176 11.88 5.03 -5.70
CA ILE A 176 11.20 4.26 -4.66
C ILE A 176 12.16 4.12 -3.50
N ILE A 177 11.77 4.63 -2.34
CA ILE A 177 12.59 4.63 -1.13
C ILE A 177 11.88 3.77 -0.08
N VAL A 178 12.58 2.78 0.46
CA VAL A 178 12.06 1.88 1.49
C VAL A 178 12.98 1.89 2.70
N VAL A 179 12.42 2.29 3.84
CA VAL A 179 13.08 2.27 5.15
C VAL A 179 12.31 1.31 6.05
N LEU A 180 13.03 0.37 6.67
CA LEU A 180 12.47 -0.64 7.58
C LEU A 180 13.15 -0.54 8.95
N GLY A 181 12.40 -0.75 10.03
CA GLY A 181 12.98 -0.90 11.37
C GLY A 181 13.57 0.37 11.97
N SER A 182 13.05 1.56 11.64
CA SER A 182 13.51 2.81 12.25
C SER A 182 13.30 2.80 13.76
N LEU A 183 14.27 3.37 14.50
CA LEU A 183 14.33 3.38 15.97
C LEU A 183 13.12 4.06 16.63
N ASN A 184 12.54 5.06 15.95
CA ASN A 184 11.33 5.74 16.38
C ASN A 184 10.46 6.10 15.16
N GLN A 185 9.23 6.55 15.43
CA GLN A 185 8.23 6.79 14.40
C GLN A 185 8.59 7.89 13.41
N ASP A 186 9.31 8.92 13.85
CA ASP A 186 9.60 10.10 13.04
C ASP A 186 10.89 9.94 12.23
N SER A 187 11.89 9.21 12.75
CA SER A 187 13.16 8.98 12.04
C SER A 187 12.97 8.33 10.66
N ARG A 188 11.95 7.48 10.45
CA ARG A 188 11.69 6.91 9.11
C ARG A 188 11.42 7.99 8.05
N PHE A 189 10.80 9.11 8.46
CA PHE A 189 10.51 10.21 7.55
C PHE A 189 11.76 11.03 7.29
N GLU A 190 12.56 11.31 8.33
CA GLU A 190 13.81 12.04 8.21
C GLU A 190 14.83 11.31 7.33
N ASP A 191 15.02 10.00 7.57
CA ASP A 191 15.94 9.17 6.80
C ASP A 191 15.49 9.08 5.33
N THR A 192 14.19 8.99 5.09
CA THR A 192 13.62 8.97 3.74
C THR A 192 13.90 10.27 2.99
N VAL A 193 13.78 11.43 3.65
CA VAL A 193 14.12 12.74 3.07
C VAL A 193 15.61 12.82 2.77
N LYS A 194 16.48 12.44 3.72
CA LYS A 194 17.94 12.46 3.52
C LYS A 194 18.38 11.58 2.34
N LEU A 195 17.77 10.41 2.18
CA LEU A 195 18.04 9.50 1.05
C LEU A 195 17.61 10.13 -0.29
N ALA A 196 16.43 10.75 -0.33
CA ALA A 196 15.95 11.45 -1.52
C ALA A 196 16.89 12.61 -1.88
N ASP A 197 17.19 13.49 -0.93
CA ASP A 197 18.05 14.66 -1.14
C ASP A 197 19.44 14.26 -1.61
N TRP A 198 20.06 13.26 -0.97
CA TRP A 198 21.37 12.76 -1.35
C TRP A 198 21.39 12.24 -2.79
N TYR A 199 20.42 11.41 -3.17
CA TYR A 199 20.39 10.83 -4.51
C TYR A 199 20.06 11.86 -5.58
N THR A 200 19.11 12.75 -5.31
CA THR A 200 18.76 13.87 -6.22
C THR A 200 19.97 14.77 -6.45
N LEU A 201 20.76 15.08 -5.41
CA LEU A 201 22.01 15.85 -5.57
C LEU A 201 22.99 15.13 -6.50
N LYS A 202 23.19 13.80 -6.32
CA LYS A 202 24.06 13.01 -7.21
C LYS A 202 23.59 12.96 -8.65
N LEU A 203 22.28 12.92 -8.89
CA LEU A 203 21.73 13.03 -10.23
C LEU A 203 21.96 14.41 -10.84
N LYS A 204 21.76 15.49 -10.07
CA LYS A 204 21.99 16.86 -10.53
C LYS A 204 23.47 17.09 -10.88
N GLU A 205 24.40 16.66 -10.04
CA GLU A 205 25.85 16.72 -10.31
C GLU A 205 26.17 16.07 -11.67
N LYS A 206 25.73 14.83 -11.89
CA LYS A 206 25.95 14.11 -13.15
C LYS A 206 25.27 14.77 -14.36
N TYR A 207 24.07 15.31 -14.18
CA TYR A 207 23.33 15.97 -15.26
C TYR A 207 24.06 17.23 -15.75
N TYR A 208 24.53 18.08 -14.83
CA TYR A 208 25.24 19.31 -15.18
C TYR A 208 26.67 19.07 -15.69
N GLU A 209 27.35 18.00 -15.26
CA GLU A 209 28.62 17.58 -15.89
C GLU A 209 28.42 17.32 -17.39
N ASN A 210 27.43 16.51 -17.76
CA ASN A 210 27.15 16.20 -19.17
C ASN A 210 26.68 17.42 -20.00
N TYR A 211 26.05 18.41 -19.36
CA TYR A 211 25.54 19.60 -20.06
C TYR A 211 26.65 20.60 -20.39
N ASN A 212 27.71 20.68 -19.56
CA ASN A 212 28.84 21.59 -19.76
C ASN A 212 29.93 21.03 -20.68
N ASP A 213 29.86 19.75 -21.05
CA ASP A 213 30.76 19.08 -22.00
C ASP A 213 30.30 19.22 -23.48
N HIS A 214 29.24 20.00 -23.74
CA HIS A 214 28.67 20.29 -25.06
C HIS A 214 28.73 21.80 -25.39
#